data_AF-A0A523XY05-F1
#
_entry.id   AF-A0A523XY05-F1
#
_cell.length_a   1.000
_cell.length_b   1.000
_cell.length_c   1.000
_cell.angle_alpha   90.00
_cell.angle_beta   90.00
_cell.angle_gamma   90.00
#
_symmetry.space_group_name_H-M   'P 1'
#
loop_
_entity.id
_entity.type
_entity.pdbx_description
1 polymer ?
#
loop_
_entity_poly.entity_id
_entity_poly.type
_entity_poly.pdbx_seq_one_letter_code
_entity_poly.pdbx_strand_id
1 'polypeptide(L)'
;MESALSAGRELMVSSQADVRKSINFCRKVNMEILGLVENMSGLVCPYCGKMIELFKTQGGMFTAKKENLRLLASLPFEPEVVKEGDVGDMSLLDNDELLITPEFNKMVDGIVKLTKTTEVLSTGSKKRPLSSNEERGGESSRVDRS
;
A
#
# COMPACT_ATOMS: atom_id res chain seq x y z
N MET A 1 15.33 9.28 -24.97
CA MET A 1 14.05 8.58 -24.74
C MET A 1 14.15 8.00 -23.35
N GLU A 2 13.58 8.73 -22.38
CA GLU A 2 13.74 8.49 -20.96
C GLU A 2 13.34 7.06 -20.58
N SER A 3 14.26 6.41 -19.88
CA SER A 3 14.05 5.19 -19.12
C SER A 3 12.77 5.29 -18.32
N ALA A 4 11.85 4.34 -18.52
CA ALA A 4 10.73 4.12 -17.63
C ALA A 4 11.28 4.03 -16.20
N LEU A 5 11.07 5.08 -15.40
CA LEU A 5 11.19 4.98 -13.96
C LEU A 5 10.25 3.84 -13.57
N SER A 6 10.82 2.73 -13.11
CA SER A 6 10.11 1.81 -12.24
C SER A 6 9.56 2.67 -11.11
N ALA A 7 8.27 3.03 -11.17
CA ALA A 7 7.61 3.74 -10.09
C ALA A 7 7.80 2.87 -8.84
N GLY A 8 8.66 3.33 -7.92
CA GLY A 8 8.93 2.63 -6.68
C GLY A 8 7.59 2.33 -6.01
N ARG A 9 7.38 1.08 -5.62
CA ARG A 9 6.19 0.70 -4.85
C ARG A 9 6.61 0.54 -3.41
N GLU A 10 5.87 1.17 -2.52
CA GLU A 10 6.18 1.11 -1.11
C GLU A 10 5.09 0.35 -0.36
N LEU A 11 5.53 -0.66 0.39
CA LEU A 11 4.72 -1.29 1.41
C LEU A 11 4.82 -0.44 2.67
N MET A 12 3.67 0.03 3.16
CA MET A 12 3.66 0.96 4.28
C MET A 12 3.28 0.23 5.58
N VAL A 13 4.27 0.08 6.46
CA VAL A 13 4.14 -0.52 7.79
C VAL A 13 4.44 0.57 8.82
N SER A 14 3.47 0.93 9.67
CA SER A 14 3.70 2.06 10.59
C SER A 14 2.77 2.04 11.81
N SER A 15 3.25 2.63 12.91
CA SER A 15 2.44 3.02 14.06
C SER A 15 1.33 4.01 13.63
N GLN A 16 0.16 4.00 14.27
CA GLN A 16 -0.99 4.83 13.89
C GLN A 16 -0.68 6.34 13.80
N ALA A 17 0.33 6.83 14.52
CA ALA A 17 0.71 8.25 14.53
C ALA A 17 1.43 8.68 13.23
N ASP A 18 2.25 7.79 12.66
CA ASP A 18 3.11 8.14 11.53
C ASP A 18 2.46 7.84 10.17
N VAL A 19 1.46 6.93 10.14
CA VAL A 19 0.78 6.50 8.91
C VAL A 19 0.27 7.66 8.07
N ARG A 20 -0.36 8.69 8.68
CA ARG A 20 -0.91 9.82 7.91
C ARG A 20 0.17 10.66 7.23
N LYS A 21 1.33 10.83 7.86
CA LYS A 21 2.42 11.63 7.29
C LYS A 21 3.02 10.92 6.08
N SER A 22 3.29 9.62 6.19
CA SER A 22 3.90 8.89 5.07
C SER A 22 2.91 8.65 3.93
N ILE A 23 1.60 8.50 4.16
CA ILE A 23 0.59 8.50 3.07
C ILE A 23 0.65 9.82 2.29
N ASN A 24 0.66 10.95 2.99
CA ASN A 24 0.76 12.27 2.37
C ASN A 24 2.08 12.45 1.62
N PHE A 25 3.18 11.95 2.17
CA PHE A 25 4.47 11.97 1.50
C PHE A 25 4.45 11.15 0.20
N CYS A 26 3.99 9.90 0.25
CA CYS A 26 3.89 9.02 -0.91
C CYS A 26 3.07 9.69 -2.03
N ARG A 27 1.92 10.27 -1.69
CA ARG A 27 1.09 11.02 -2.65
C ARG A 27 1.81 12.23 -3.24
N LYS A 28 2.55 12.99 -2.43
CA LYS A 28 3.31 14.17 -2.89
C LYS A 28 4.41 13.81 -3.88
N VAL A 29 5.04 12.65 -3.71
CA VAL A 29 6.12 12.18 -4.60
C VAL A 29 5.63 11.21 -5.68
N ASN A 30 4.30 11.13 -5.90
CA ASN A 30 3.66 10.26 -6.89
C ASN A 30 4.03 8.77 -6.75
N MET A 31 4.19 8.30 -5.52
CA MET A 31 4.49 6.91 -5.21
C MET A 31 3.21 6.11 -4.97
N GLU A 32 3.13 4.94 -5.59
CA GLU A 32 1.98 4.03 -5.44
C GLU A 32 2.03 3.35 -4.08
N ILE A 33 0.93 3.46 -3.32
CA ILE A 33 0.76 2.79 -2.03
C ILE A 33 -0.01 1.49 -2.27
N LEU A 34 0.65 0.34 -2.04
CA LEU A 34 0.03 -0.97 -2.21
C LEU A 34 -1.08 -1.26 -1.19
N GLY A 35 -0.91 -0.73 0.02
CA GLY A 35 -1.84 -0.87 1.14
C GLY A 35 -1.17 -0.60 2.48
N LEU A 36 -1.95 -0.76 3.55
CA LEU A 36 -1.53 -0.58 4.92
C LEU A 36 -1.42 -1.93 5.63
N VAL A 37 -0.40 -2.07 6.47
CA VAL A 37 -0.29 -3.17 7.44
C VAL A 37 -0.41 -2.58 8.83
N GLU A 38 -1.36 -3.07 9.62
CA GLU A 38 -1.50 -2.69 11.03
C GLU A 38 -0.62 -3.61 11.87
N ASN A 39 0.38 -3.04 12.54
CA ASN A 39 1.19 -3.77 13.51
C ASN A 39 0.58 -3.68 14.92
N MET A 40 0.84 -4.67 15.77
CA MET A 40 0.39 -4.75 17.17
C MET A 40 -1.13 -4.65 17.33
N SER A 41 -1.88 -5.37 16.48
CA SER A 41 -3.36 -5.34 16.46
C SER A 41 -4.00 -5.90 17.74
N GLY A 42 -3.25 -6.68 18.52
CA GLY A 42 -3.64 -7.21 19.83
C GLY A 42 -2.56 -8.10 20.41
N LEU A 43 -2.66 -8.44 21.69
CA LEU A 43 -1.76 -9.35 22.40
C LEU A 43 -2.57 -10.46 23.04
N VAL A 44 -2.25 -11.72 22.80
CA VAL A 44 -2.90 -12.81 23.55
C VAL A 44 -2.34 -12.87 24.95
N CYS A 45 -3.23 -12.77 25.95
CA CYS A 45 -2.84 -12.86 27.34
C CYS A 45 -2.28 -14.25 27.63
N PRO A 46 -1.01 -14.37 28.08
CA PRO A 46 -0.38 -15.67 28.31
C PRO A 46 -1.03 -16.43 29.49
N TYR A 47 -1.80 -15.74 30.35
CA TYR A 47 -2.42 -16.33 31.53
C TYR A 47 -3.84 -16.84 31.29
N CYS A 48 -4.59 -16.24 30.37
CA CYS A 48 -6.01 -16.56 30.16
C CYS A 48 -6.41 -16.81 28.71
N GLY A 49 -5.48 -16.68 27.76
CA GLY A 49 -5.73 -16.91 26.33
C GLY A 49 -6.64 -15.87 25.65
N LYS A 50 -7.10 -14.85 26.38
CA LYS A 50 -7.94 -13.79 25.81
C LYS A 50 -7.09 -12.79 25.05
N MET A 51 -7.63 -12.29 23.95
CA MET A 51 -7.03 -11.19 23.20
C MET A 51 -7.16 -9.89 24.00
N ILE A 52 -6.03 -9.23 24.22
CA ILE A 52 -5.91 -7.90 24.81
C ILE A 52 -5.74 -6.90 23.67
N GLU A 53 -6.65 -5.94 23.59
CA GLU A 53 -6.51 -4.81 22.69
C GLU A 53 -5.45 -3.85 23.25
N LEU A 54 -4.26 -3.82 22.63
CA LEU A 54 -3.15 -2.97 23.06
C LEU A 54 -3.45 -1.48 22.83
N PHE A 55 -4.19 -1.19 21.75
CA PHE A 55 -4.63 0.14 21.35
C PHE A 55 -6.11 0.08 20.96
N LYS A 56 -6.79 1.23 20.94
CA LYS A 56 -8.20 1.32 20.49
C LYS A 56 -8.36 0.54 19.18
N THR A 57 -9.35 -0.36 19.16
CA THR A 57 -9.58 -1.33 18.09
C THR A 57 -9.69 -0.67 16.72
N GLN A 58 -9.16 -1.36 15.70
CA GLN A 58 -9.37 -1.07 14.27
C GLN A 58 -8.81 0.27 13.75
N GLY A 59 -7.85 0.90 14.43
CA GLY A 59 -7.28 2.16 13.96
C GLY A 59 -6.64 2.06 12.56
N GLY A 60 -6.01 0.93 12.24
CA GLY A 60 -5.52 0.62 10.90
C GLY A 60 -6.64 0.54 9.87
N MET A 61 -7.72 -0.20 10.17
CA MET A 61 -8.88 -0.31 9.28
C MET A 61 -9.57 1.03 9.04
N PHE A 62 -9.79 1.83 10.09
CA PHE A 62 -10.37 3.17 9.95
C PHE A 62 -9.49 4.09 9.10
N THR A 63 -8.18 4.03 9.29
CA THR A 63 -7.23 4.81 8.50
C THR A 63 -7.22 4.38 7.04
N ALA A 64 -7.18 3.07 6.77
CA ALA A 64 -7.27 2.52 5.43
C ALA A 64 -8.54 2.99 4.71
N LYS A 65 -9.70 2.88 5.37
CA LYS A 65 -10.99 3.33 4.84
C LYS A 65 -11.01 4.85 4.58
N LYS A 66 -10.53 5.65 5.53
CA LYS A 66 -10.50 7.12 5.41
C LYS A 66 -9.62 7.58 4.25
N GLU A 67 -8.50 6.91 4.04
CA GLU A 67 -7.52 7.26 3.02
C GLU A 67 -7.74 6.54 1.69
N ASN A 68 -8.83 5.78 1.55
CA ASN A 68 -9.14 4.95 0.37
C ASN A 68 -7.99 3.98 0.01
N LEU A 69 -7.40 3.36 1.02
CA LEU A 69 -6.34 2.37 0.89
C LEU A 69 -6.85 0.98 1.30
N ARG A 70 -6.19 -0.06 0.79
CA ARG A 70 -6.42 -1.44 1.22
C ARG A 70 -5.71 -1.69 2.55
N LEU A 71 -6.37 -2.36 3.49
CA LEU A 71 -5.70 -3.00 4.62
C LEU A 71 -5.22 -4.39 4.16
N LEU A 72 -3.91 -4.63 4.20
CA LEU A 72 -3.29 -5.87 3.76
C LEU A 72 -3.29 -6.93 4.86
N ALA A 73 -3.01 -6.53 6.10
CA ALA A 73 -3.07 -7.39 7.28
C ALA A 73 -3.13 -6.57 8.57
N SER A 74 -3.55 -7.23 9.64
CA SER A 74 -3.48 -6.75 11.03
C SER A 74 -2.72 -7.76 11.87
N LEU A 75 -1.43 -7.51 12.10
CA LEU A 75 -0.51 -8.45 12.75
C LEU A 75 -0.62 -8.33 14.28
N PRO A 76 -0.89 -9.42 15.02
CA PRO A 76 -0.85 -9.41 16.47
C PRO A 76 0.57 -9.19 16.97
N PHE A 77 0.70 -8.72 18.21
CA PHE A 77 1.98 -8.61 18.89
C PHE A 77 2.43 -9.98 19.37
N GLU A 78 3.61 -10.40 18.91
CA GLU A 78 4.23 -11.68 19.24
C GLU A 78 5.60 -11.44 19.91
N PRO A 79 5.71 -11.57 21.25
CA PRO A 79 6.94 -11.27 21.97
C PRO A 79 8.15 -12.09 21.52
N GLU A 80 7.97 -13.36 21.14
CA GLU A 80 9.07 -14.20 20.70
C GLU A 80 9.66 -13.72 19.36
N VAL A 81 8.81 -13.25 18.44
CA VAL A 81 9.28 -12.64 17.18
C VAL A 81 10.11 -11.39 17.42
N VAL A 82 9.81 -10.60 18.45
CA VAL A 82 10.64 -9.43 18.81
C VAL A 82 12.01 -9.87 19.29
N LYS A 83 12.08 -10.86 20.19
CA LYS A 83 13.37 -11.35 20.74
C LYS A 83 14.27 -11.92 19.65
N GLU A 84 13.72 -12.75 18.77
CA GLU A 84 14.48 -13.36 17.66
C GLU A 84 14.87 -12.29 16.63
N GLY A 85 13.96 -11.34 16.35
CA GLY A 85 14.24 -10.20 15.49
C GLY A 85 15.42 -9.33 15.97
N ASP A 86 15.54 -9.10 17.28
CA ASP A 86 16.64 -8.32 17.87
C ASP A 86 18.02 -8.99 17.70
N VAL A 87 18.05 -10.33 17.58
CA VAL A 87 19.28 -11.08 17.29
C VAL A 87 19.49 -11.36 15.80
N GLY A 88 18.55 -10.92 14.95
CA GLY A 88 18.60 -11.07 13.49
C GLY A 88 18.16 -12.44 12.98
N ASP A 89 17.45 -13.23 13.79
CA ASP A 89 16.87 -14.51 13.39
C ASP A 89 15.35 -14.34 13.18
N MET A 90 14.85 -14.76 12.02
CA MET A 90 13.41 -14.74 11.70
C MET A 90 12.88 -16.12 11.34
N SER A 91 13.66 -17.19 11.56
CA SER A 91 13.23 -18.58 11.31
C SER A 91 11.97 -18.96 12.10
N LEU A 92 11.71 -18.26 13.21
CA LEU A 92 10.50 -18.43 14.01
C LEU A 92 9.21 -18.11 13.23
N LEU A 93 9.24 -17.24 12.22
CA LEU A 93 8.06 -16.93 11.41
C LEU A 93 7.61 -18.09 10.52
N ASP A 94 8.44 -19.11 10.31
CA ASP A 94 8.06 -20.34 9.62
C ASP A 94 7.25 -21.29 10.54
N ASN A 95 7.11 -20.97 11.82
CA ASN A 95 6.31 -21.72 12.76
C ASN A 95 4.82 -21.35 12.64
N ASP A 96 4.02 -22.27 12.10
CA ASP A 96 2.56 -22.13 11.96
C ASP A 96 1.79 -22.10 13.29
N GLU A 97 2.43 -22.41 14.42
CA GLU A 97 1.81 -22.33 15.75
C GLU A 97 1.73 -20.90 16.29
N LEU A 98 2.53 -19.97 15.76
CA LEU A 98 2.44 -18.57 16.15
C LEU A 98 1.22 -17.90 15.54
N LEU A 99 0.61 -16.99 16.30
CA LEU A 99 -0.58 -16.27 15.85
C LEU A 99 -0.30 -15.27 14.73
N ILE A 100 0.93 -14.76 14.67
CA ILE A 100 1.36 -13.81 13.65
C ILE A 100 1.59 -14.48 12.28
N THR A 101 2.05 -15.74 12.25
CA THR A 101 2.39 -16.49 11.03
C THR A 101 1.25 -16.55 10.00
N PRO A 102 0.01 -16.95 10.34
CA PRO A 102 -1.06 -16.99 9.36
C PRO A 102 -1.44 -15.59 8.83
N GLU A 103 -1.38 -14.54 9.65
CA GLU A 103 -1.66 -13.17 9.21
C GLU A 103 -0.54 -12.61 8.34
N PHE A 104 0.71 -12.96 8.66
CA PHE A 104 1.88 -12.63 7.85
C PHE A 104 1.81 -13.32 6.49
N ASN A 105 1.49 -14.61 6.43
CA ASN A 105 1.36 -15.35 5.17
C ASN A 105 0.24 -14.79 4.28
N LYS A 106 -0.92 -14.43 4.87
CA LYS A 106 -1.99 -13.73 4.15
C LYS A 106 -1.52 -12.41 3.55
N MET A 107 -0.73 -11.63 4.30
CA MET A 107 -0.14 -10.37 3.83
C MET A 107 0.76 -10.62 2.62
N VAL A 108 1.69 -11.57 2.72
CA VAL A 108 2.63 -11.93 1.65
C VAL A 108 1.87 -12.37 0.40
N ASP A 109 0.90 -13.27 0.53
CA ASP A 109 0.05 -13.71 -0.58
C ASP A 109 -0.71 -12.56 -1.25
N GLY A 110 -1.23 -11.64 -0.43
CA GLY A 110 -1.89 -10.43 -0.91
C GLY A 110 -0.95 -9.55 -1.73
N ILE A 111 0.25 -9.31 -1.22
CA ILE A 111 1.28 -8.53 -1.92
C ILE A 111 1.67 -9.21 -3.22
N VAL A 112 1.97 -10.51 -3.21
CA VAL A 112 2.37 -11.27 -4.40
C VAL A 112 1.30 -11.24 -5.49
N LYS A 113 0.01 -11.35 -5.12
CA LYS A 113 -1.10 -11.24 -6.08
C LYS A 113 -1.16 -9.84 -6.71
N LEU A 114 -0.99 -8.80 -5.91
CA LEU A 114 -1.06 -7.42 -6.36
C LEU A 114 0.13 -7.02 -7.23
N THR A 115 1.33 -7.51 -6.93
CA THR A 115 2.52 -7.21 -7.72
C THR A 115 2.52 -7.96 -9.05
N LYS A 116 2.10 -9.24 -9.08
CA LYS A 116 1.99 -10.03 -10.32
C LYS A 116 0.90 -9.54 -11.28
N THR A 117 -0.24 -9.09 -10.75
CA THR A 117 -1.37 -8.62 -11.59
C THR A 117 -1.00 -7.35 -12.38
N THR A 118 -0.13 -6.51 -11.83
CA THR A 118 0.22 -5.24 -12.47
C THR A 118 1.26 -5.37 -13.58
N GLU A 119 2.05 -6.45 -13.63
CA GLU A 119 2.96 -6.70 -14.78
C GLU A 119 2.18 -7.01 -16.08
N VAL A 120 0.96 -7.53 -15.97
CA VAL A 120 0.12 -7.85 -17.15
C VAL A 120 -0.52 -6.59 -17.75
N LEU A 121 -0.73 -5.54 -16.95
CA LEU A 121 -1.36 -4.29 -17.41
C LEU A 121 -0.38 -3.34 -18.13
N SER A 122 0.94 -3.48 -17.94
CA SER A 122 1.93 -2.64 -18.62
C SER A 122 2.24 -3.08 -20.06
N THR A 123 1.80 -4.27 -20.49
CA THR A 123 2.07 -4.81 -21.83
C THR A 123 0.88 -4.71 -22.80
N GLY A 124 -0.26 -4.14 -22.35
CA GLY A 124 -1.52 -4.17 -23.11
C GLY A 124 -2.25 -2.83 -23.17
N SER A 125 -1.68 -1.80 -23.80
CA SER A 125 -2.49 -0.72 -24.38
C SER A 125 -2.05 -0.39 -25.79
N LYS A 126 -2.83 -0.92 -26.74
CA LYS A 126 -2.78 -0.62 -28.17
C LYS A 126 -2.89 0.90 -28.39
N LYS A 127 -2.04 1.39 -29.30
CA LYS A 127 -2.03 2.76 -29.85
C LYS A 127 -3.45 3.21 -30.21
N ARG A 128 -3.87 4.36 -29.69
CA ARG A 128 -5.00 5.12 -30.23
C ARG A 128 -4.51 5.82 -31.52
N PRO A 129 -5.26 5.83 -32.64
CA PRO A 129 -4.78 6.44 -33.87
C PRO A 129 -4.70 7.96 -33.71
N LEU A 130 -3.58 8.54 -34.13
CA LEU A 130 -3.47 9.98 -34.34
C LEU A 130 -4.37 10.35 -35.53
N SER A 131 -5.38 11.20 -35.32
CA SER A 131 -5.95 11.99 -36.40
C SER A 131 -5.18 13.29 -36.50
N SER A 132 -4.37 13.37 -37.54
CA SER A 132 -3.80 14.58 -38.11
C SER A 132 -4.89 15.55 -38.55
N ASN A 133 -4.70 16.84 -38.26
CA ASN A 133 -4.76 17.90 -39.28
C ASN A 133 -4.28 19.23 -38.68
N GLU A 134 -3.06 19.60 -39.07
CA GLU A 134 -2.65 20.90 -39.63
C GLU A 134 -3.86 21.71 -40.20
N GLU A 135 -3.97 23.04 -40.21
CA GLU A 135 -3.00 24.13 -40.16
C GLU A 135 -3.77 25.48 -40.29
N ARG A 136 -3.07 26.61 -40.06
CA ARG A 136 -3.35 28.00 -40.52
C ARG A 136 -4.46 28.76 -39.77
N GLY A 137 -4.20 29.91 -39.15
CA GLY A 137 -3.68 31.17 -39.74
C GLY A 137 -4.87 32.13 -39.84
N GLY A 138 -4.97 33.20 -39.05
CA GLY A 138 -4.51 34.54 -39.44
C GLY A 138 -5.70 35.49 -39.70
N GLU A 139 -5.73 36.59 -38.96
CA GLU A 139 -6.31 37.92 -39.26
C GLU A 139 -7.81 38.18 -39.57
N SER A 140 -8.37 39.07 -38.73
CA SER A 140 -9.05 40.34 -39.05
C SER A 140 -10.19 40.36 -40.09
N SER A 141 -11.40 40.71 -39.63
CA SER A 141 -12.13 41.87 -40.19
C SER A 141 -13.36 42.26 -39.37
N ARG A 142 -13.46 43.57 -39.13
CA ARG A 142 -14.68 44.31 -38.78
C ARG A 142 -15.72 44.12 -39.88
N VAL A 143 -16.99 43.94 -39.52
CA VAL A 143 -18.13 44.35 -40.36
C VAL A 143 -19.26 44.89 -39.46
N ASP A 144 -19.67 46.12 -39.77
CA ASP A 144 -20.83 46.86 -39.26
C ASP A 144 -22.19 46.28 -39.69
N ARG A 145 -23.26 46.80 -39.05
CA ARG A 145 -24.71 46.78 -39.37
C ARG A 145 -25.46 45.61 -38.72
N SER A 146 -26.56 45.81 -37.99
CA SER A 146 -27.62 46.84 -38.06
C SER A 146 -28.15 47.23 -36.68
#